data_AF-A0A964PII9-F1
#
_entry.id   AF-A0A964PII9-F1
#
_cell.length_a   1.000
_cell.length_b   1.000
_cell.length_c   1.000
_cell.angle_alpha   90.00
_cell.angle_beta   90.00
_cell.angle_gamma   90.00
#
_symmetry.space_group_name_H-M   'P 1'
#
loop_
_entity.id
_entity.type
_entity.pdbx_description
1 polymer ?
#
loop_
_entity_poly.entity_id
_entity_poly.type
_entity_poly.pdbx_seq_one_letter_code
_entity_poly.pdbx_strand_id
1 'polypeptide(L)'
;MTELLLITVAAATVNNVVLVRLLGLCPVLGHGTPVRAVRDVSLATTGVLTTTAGLSYLVDQWALVPYGLPYLRIISFLVLTLLVVQGANLALRRRYSQLPLITTNCAVLGVALLTTGASASFAGALALGLGAGLGFSLVLTLFTTLRPRLEQAPVPEPLRGPAISLITVGMLSLAILGFSGFGA
;
A
#
# COMPACT_ATOMS: atom_id res chain seq x y z
N MET A 1 -14.84 6.47 -18.46
CA MET A 1 -14.44 7.28 -17.28
C MET A 1 -15.03 6.72 -15.99
N THR A 2 -16.31 6.33 -15.97
CA THR A 2 -16.96 5.63 -14.86
C THR A 2 -16.26 4.33 -14.46
N GLU A 3 -15.79 3.51 -15.39
CA GLU A 3 -15.03 2.28 -15.06
C GLU A 3 -13.70 2.54 -14.33
N LEU A 4 -12.95 3.58 -14.72
CA LEU A 4 -11.70 3.92 -14.05
C LEU A 4 -11.93 4.41 -12.62
N LEU A 5 -13.02 5.15 -12.39
CA LEU A 5 -13.45 5.56 -11.04
C LEU A 5 -13.95 4.38 -10.21
N LEU A 6 -14.62 3.42 -10.83
CA LEU A 6 -15.05 2.19 -10.16
C LEU A 6 -13.83 1.34 -9.77
N ILE A 7 -12.82 1.23 -10.63
CA ILE A 7 -11.58 0.52 -10.34
C ILE A 7 -10.79 1.19 -9.22
N THR A 8 -10.68 2.53 -9.20
CA THR A 8 -9.97 3.24 -8.13
C THR A 8 -10.68 3.07 -6.79
N VAL A 9 -12.02 3.20 -6.76
CA VAL A 9 -12.82 3.04 -5.55
C VAL A 9 -12.84 1.58 -5.08
N ALA A 10 -12.99 0.62 -6.00
CA ALA A 10 -12.92 -0.80 -5.68
C ALA A 10 -11.52 -1.20 -5.16
N ALA A 11 -10.44 -0.69 -5.76
CA ALA A 11 -9.07 -0.95 -5.27
C ALA A 11 -8.78 -0.26 -3.92
N ALA A 12 -9.36 0.91 -3.66
CA ALA A 12 -9.21 1.61 -2.39
C ALA A 12 -10.01 0.98 -1.25
N THR A 13 -11.19 0.40 -1.54
CA THR A 13 -12.16 -0.04 -0.54
C THR A 13 -12.37 -1.56 -0.52
N VAL A 14 -12.68 -2.17 -1.66
CA VAL A 14 -13.12 -3.59 -1.78
C VAL A 14 -11.92 -4.55 -1.86
N ASN A 15 -10.85 -4.18 -2.57
CA ASN A 15 -9.63 -4.99 -2.74
C ASN A 15 -8.44 -4.30 -2.07
N ASN A 16 -8.67 -3.72 -0.89
CA ASN A 16 -7.68 -2.94 -0.17
C ASN A 16 -6.44 -3.80 0.14
N VAL A 17 -5.31 -3.43 -0.47
CA VAL A 17 -4.02 -4.14 -0.35
C VAL A 17 -3.56 -4.26 1.10
N VAL A 18 -3.97 -3.33 1.96
CA VAL A 18 -3.55 -3.27 3.37
C VAL A 18 -4.41 -4.15 4.27
N LEU A 19 -5.73 -4.17 4.10
CA LEU A 19 -6.63 -4.92 5.00
C LEU A 19 -7.04 -6.29 4.49
N VAL A 20 -7.18 -6.46 3.17
CA VAL A 20 -7.63 -7.73 2.59
C VAL A 20 -6.43 -8.63 2.27
N ARG A 21 -5.31 -8.03 1.88
CA ARG A 21 -4.08 -8.77 1.54
C ARG A 21 -3.00 -8.71 2.62
N LEU A 22 -3.19 -7.92 3.68
CA LEU A 22 -2.26 -7.77 4.82
C LEU A 22 -0.87 -7.23 4.44
N LEU A 23 -0.75 -6.47 3.34
CA LEU A 23 0.51 -5.86 2.90
C LEU A 23 0.64 -4.42 3.41
N GLY A 24 1.84 -4.03 3.84
CA GLY A 24 2.11 -2.67 4.31
C GLY A 24 1.75 -2.41 5.77
N LEU A 25 1.72 -3.47 6.60
CA LEU A 25 1.47 -3.37 8.04
C LEU A 25 2.64 -2.72 8.80
N CYS A 26 3.88 -2.80 8.30
CA CYS A 26 5.07 -2.26 8.95
C CYS A 26 4.95 -0.75 9.30
N PRO A 27 4.52 0.15 8.39
CA PRO A 27 4.27 1.56 8.74
C PRO A 27 3.04 1.79 9.62
N VAL A 28 2.09 0.86 9.64
CA VAL A 28 0.88 0.94 10.48
C VAL A 28 1.18 0.55 11.93
N LEU A 29 2.02 -0.47 12.13
CA LEU A 29 2.45 -0.97 13.43
C LEU A 29 3.66 -0.22 13.98
N GLY A 30 4.32 0.60 13.16
CA GLY A 30 5.51 1.35 13.54
C GLY A 30 5.21 2.40 14.62
N HIS A 31 5.83 2.24 15.79
CA HIS A 31 5.61 3.05 16.99
C HIS A 31 6.03 4.53 16.89
N GLY A 32 6.42 5.03 15.71
CA GLY A 32 7.13 6.30 15.57
C GLY A 32 6.52 7.35 14.64
N THR A 33 5.39 7.11 13.96
CA THR A 33 4.80 8.11 13.05
C THR A 33 3.93 9.10 13.81
N PRO A 34 4.36 10.36 14.02
CA PRO A 34 3.48 11.38 14.59
C PRO A 34 2.34 11.68 13.62
N VAL A 35 1.15 12.00 14.14
CA VAL A 35 -0.04 12.36 13.33
C VAL A 35 0.28 13.42 12.27
N ARG A 36 1.17 14.36 12.58
CA ARG A 36 1.63 15.40 11.65
C ARG A 36 2.41 14.85 10.45
N ALA A 37 3.17 13.78 10.61
CA ALA A 37 3.93 13.14 9.53
C ALA A 37 3.10 12.16 8.69
N VAL A 38 1.90 11.79 9.14
CA VAL A 38 1.02 10.85 8.43
C VAL A 38 0.65 11.37 7.04
N ARG A 39 0.32 12.66 6.94
CA ARG A 39 -0.03 13.30 5.66
C ARG A 39 1.11 13.17 4.65
N ASP A 40 2.33 13.39 5.11
CA ASP A 40 3.52 13.41 4.27
C ASP A 40 3.91 12.00 3.82
N VAL A 41 3.87 11.04 4.74
CA VAL A 41 4.13 9.62 4.45
C VAL A 41 3.07 9.07 3.51
N SER A 42 1.79 9.32 3.76
CA SER A 42 0.70 8.85 2.89
C SER A 42 0.78 9.43 1.47
N LEU A 43 1.13 10.71 1.33
CA LEU A 43 1.26 11.34 0.02
C LEU A 43 2.48 10.79 -0.73
N ALA A 44 3.60 10.61 -0.03
CA ALA A 44 4.79 9.98 -0.59
C ALA A 44 4.52 8.53 -1.05
N THR A 45 3.88 7.71 -0.23
CA THR A 45 3.59 6.31 -0.57
C THR A 45 2.57 6.21 -1.72
N THR A 46 1.58 7.09 -1.79
CA THR A 46 0.64 7.13 -2.92
C THR A 46 1.39 7.43 -4.23
N GLY A 47 2.31 8.39 -4.25
CA GLY A 47 3.13 8.70 -5.42
C GLY A 47 4.04 7.54 -5.85
N VAL A 48 4.62 6.83 -4.88
CA VAL A 48 5.45 5.64 -5.18
C VAL A 48 4.59 4.50 -5.73
N LEU A 49 3.47 4.16 -5.08
CA LEU A 49 2.61 3.04 -5.49
C LEU A 49 2.03 3.23 -6.89
N THR A 50 1.66 4.47 -7.24
CA THR A 50 1.13 4.82 -8.56
C THR A 50 2.19 4.70 -9.65
N THR A 51 3.37 5.27 -9.41
CA THR A 51 4.50 5.20 -10.34
C THR A 51 4.95 3.76 -10.53
N THR A 52 5.04 2.98 -9.44
CA THR A 52 5.35 1.56 -9.48
C THR A 52 4.32 0.78 -10.29
N ALA A 53 3.01 0.98 -10.08
CA ALA A 53 1.98 0.27 -10.82
C ALA A 53 2.09 0.51 -12.35
N GLY A 54 2.28 1.76 -12.76
CA GLY A 54 2.47 2.11 -14.17
C GLY A 54 3.75 1.51 -14.77
N LEU A 55 4.87 1.58 -14.05
CA LEU A 55 6.15 1.02 -14.51
C LEU A 55 6.15 -0.50 -14.55
N SER A 56 5.55 -1.17 -13.56
CA SER A 56 5.42 -2.63 -13.54
C SER A 56 4.58 -3.13 -14.70
N TYR A 57 3.50 -2.42 -15.06
CA TYR A 57 2.71 -2.75 -16.26
C TYR A 57 3.54 -2.63 -17.54
N LEU A 58 4.32 -1.55 -17.69
CA LEU A 58 5.18 -1.35 -18.85
C LEU A 58 6.24 -2.46 -18.96
N VAL A 59 6.95 -2.76 -17.87
CA VAL A 59 7.97 -3.83 -17.87
C VAL A 59 7.35 -5.18 -18.16
N ASP A 60 6.17 -5.46 -17.64
CA ASP A 60 5.51 -6.73 -17.89
C ASP A 60 5.11 -6.92 -19.36
N GLN A 61 4.38 -5.95 -19.92
CA GLN A 61 3.87 -6.02 -21.28
C GLN A 61 4.97 -5.86 -22.34
N TRP A 62 5.99 -5.03 -22.09
CA TRP A 62 7.01 -4.71 -23.09
C TRP A 62 8.29 -5.53 -22.95
N ALA A 63 8.57 -6.11 -21.78
CA ALA A 63 9.77 -6.92 -21.57
C ALA A 63 9.44 -8.39 -21.25
N LEU A 64 8.53 -8.70 -20.33
CA LEU A 64 8.37 -10.09 -19.89
C LEU A 64 7.50 -10.94 -20.84
N VAL A 65 6.39 -10.39 -21.32
CA VAL A 65 5.48 -11.06 -22.25
C VAL A 65 6.15 -11.38 -23.59
N PRO A 66 6.81 -10.43 -24.29
CA PRO A 66 7.40 -10.72 -25.61
C PRO A 66 8.60 -11.66 -25.55
N TYR A 67 9.33 -11.69 -24.44
CA TYR A 67 10.46 -12.61 -24.25
C TYR A 67 10.04 -13.96 -23.63
N GLY A 68 8.76 -14.15 -23.29
CA GLY A 68 8.26 -15.41 -22.75
C GLY A 68 8.85 -15.79 -21.38
N LEU A 69 9.17 -14.81 -20.53
CA LEU A 69 9.86 -15.00 -19.24
C LEU A 69 8.97 -14.67 -18.02
N PRO A 70 7.82 -15.32 -17.83
CA PRO A 70 6.94 -15.04 -16.70
C PRO A 70 7.58 -15.40 -15.35
N TYR A 71 8.52 -16.35 -15.33
CA TYR A 71 9.20 -16.79 -14.10
C TYR A 71 10.11 -15.71 -13.49
N LEU A 72 10.60 -14.75 -14.29
CA LEU A 72 11.46 -13.66 -13.80
C LEU A 72 10.69 -12.49 -13.20
N ARG A 73 9.35 -12.53 -13.20
CA ARG A 73 8.47 -11.43 -12.81
C ARG A 73 8.75 -10.90 -11.40
N ILE A 74 8.91 -11.79 -10.42
CA ILE A 74 9.17 -11.41 -9.03
C ILE A 74 10.51 -10.69 -8.90
N ILE A 75 11.57 -11.24 -9.50
CA ILE A 75 12.93 -10.67 -9.41
C ILE A 75 12.97 -9.31 -10.12
N SER A 76 12.38 -9.21 -11.31
CA SER A 76 12.33 -7.97 -12.08
C SER A 76 11.57 -6.87 -11.33
N PHE A 77 10.42 -7.20 -10.72
CA PHE A 77 9.67 -6.23 -9.92
C PHE A 77 10.38 -5.84 -8.63
N LEU A 78 11.13 -6.75 -8.00
CA LEU A 78 11.93 -6.41 -6.83
C LEU A 78 13.00 -5.37 -7.18
N VAL A 79 13.72 -5.56 -8.29
CA VAL A 79 14.72 -4.58 -8.77
C VAL A 79 14.06 -3.25 -9.17
N LEU A 80 12.94 -3.30 -9.89
CA LEU A 80 12.19 -2.12 -10.31
C LEU A 80 11.69 -1.31 -9.10
N THR A 81 11.06 -1.97 -8.13
CA THR A 81 10.55 -1.32 -6.93
C THR A 81 11.67 -0.74 -6.08
N LEU A 82 12.82 -1.42 -5.96
CA LEU A 82 14.01 -0.85 -5.33
C LEU A 82 14.46 0.43 -6.03
N LEU A 83 14.55 0.44 -7.36
CA LEU A 83 14.98 1.63 -8.11
C LEU A 83 14.01 2.81 -7.90
N VAL A 84 12.71 2.56 -8.01
CA VAL A 84 11.67 3.59 -7.83
C VAL A 84 11.67 4.13 -6.42
N VAL A 85 11.72 3.26 -5.40
CA VAL A 85 11.68 3.69 -4.01
C VAL A 85 12.97 4.41 -3.63
N GLN A 86 14.13 3.96 -4.09
CA GLN A 86 15.41 4.64 -3.82
C GLN A 86 15.47 6.01 -4.49
N GLY A 87 14.96 6.13 -5.72
CA GLY A 87 14.81 7.41 -6.41
C GLY A 87 13.88 8.37 -5.66
N ALA A 88 12.71 7.87 -5.24
CA ALA A 88 11.77 8.65 -4.43
C ALA A 88 12.38 9.06 -3.08
N ASN A 89 13.12 8.17 -2.41
CA ASN A 89 13.79 8.47 -1.16
C ASN A 89 14.80 9.60 -1.33
N LEU A 90 15.62 9.58 -2.39
CA LEU A 90 16.57 10.65 -2.67
C LEU A 90 15.86 11.99 -2.96
N ALA A 91 14.75 11.97 -3.70
CA ALA A 91 13.96 13.16 -3.99
C ALA A 91 13.30 13.75 -2.73
N LEU A 92 12.81 12.90 -1.83
CA LEU A 92 12.07 13.30 -0.63
C LEU A 92 12.97 13.54 0.60
N ARG A 93 14.25 13.12 0.57
CA ARG A 93 15.24 13.37 1.64
C ARG A 93 15.39 14.83 2.04
N ARG A 94 15.14 15.77 1.11
CA ARG A 94 15.18 17.21 1.39
C ARG A 94 13.93 17.73 2.12
N ARG A 95 12.85 16.95 2.16
CA ARG A 95 11.54 17.40 2.66
C ARG A 95 11.06 16.65 3.89
N TYR A 96 11.44 15.38 4.08
CA TYR A 96 11.05 14.59 5.25
C TYR A 96 12.26 13.82 5.81
N SER A 97 12.47 13.87 7.14
CA SER A 97 13.66 13.31 7.79
C SER A 97 13.57 11.82 8.16
N GLN A 98 12.39 11.20 8.01
CA GLN A 98 12.11 9.83 8.44
C GLN A 98 11.50 8.96 7.32
N LEU A 99 12.21 8.79 6.20
CA LEU A 99 11.78 7.91 5.09
C LEU A 99 12.21 6.42 5.13
N PRO A 100 12.89 5.83 6.15
CA PRO A 100 13.46 4.50 5.99
C PRO A 100 12.42 3.36 5.91
N LEU A 101 11.12 3.64 6.08
CA LEU A 101 10.07 2.61 6.05
C LEU A 101 9.43 2.36 4.66
N ILE A 102 9.78 3.12 3.62
CA ILE A 102 9.19 2.92 2.28
C ILE A 102 9.91 1.80 1.51
N THR A 103 11.23 1.65 1.69
CA THR A 103 12.10 0.72 0.94
C THR A 103 11.82 -0.75 1.21
N THR A 104 11.25 -1.07 2.36
CA THR A 104 10.85 -2.43 2.75
C THR A 104 9.33 -2.59 2.80
N ASN A 105 8.56 -1.66 2.21
CA ASN A 105 7.12 -1.75 2.25
C ASN A 105 6.63 -2.80 1.25
N CYS A 106 6.17 -3.93 1.78
CA CYS A 106 5.60 -5.03 1.00
C CYS A 106 4.41 -4.59 0.14
N ALA A 107 3.69 -3.52 0.50
CA ALA A 107 2.62 -2.97 -0.35
C ALA A 107 3.11 -2.55 -1.73
N VAL A 108 4.34 -2.04 -1.86
CA VAL A 108 4.89 -1.59 -3.16
C VAL A 108 5.10 -2.77 -4.10
N LEU A 109 5.71 -3.85 -3.60
CA LEU A 109 5.88 -5.10 -4.37
C LEU A 109 4.53 -5.78 -4.66
N GLY A 110 3.62 -5.76 -3.68
CA GLY A 110 2.28 -6.33 -3.84
C GLY A 110 1.48 -5.65 -4.93
N VAL A 111 1.49 -4.33 -4.99
CA VAL A 111 0.83 -3.56 -6.05
C VAL A 111 1.45 -3.87 -7.41
N ALA A 112 2.78 -3.92 -7.51
CA ALA A 112 3.45 -4.31 -8.76
C ALA A 112 2.94 -5.66 -9.30
N LEU A 113 2.91 -6.68 -8.44
CA LEU A 113 2.42 -8.02 -8.79
C LEU A 113 0.93 -7.99 -9.18
N LEU A 114 0.11 -7.31 -8.38
CA LEU A 114 -1.33 -7.17 -8.60
C LEU A 114 -1.70 -6.55 -9.93
N THR A 115 -0.98 -5.51 -10.29
CA THR A 115 -1.22 -4.74 -11.51
C THR A 115 -1.11 -5.64 -12.74
N THR A 116 -0.20 -6.61 -12.70
CA THR A 116 0.06 -7.54 -13.81
C THR A 116 -0.86 -8.75 -13.88
N GLY A 117 -1.69 -8.97 -12.84
CA GLY A 117 -2.76 -9.97 -12.86
C GLY A 117 -4.15 -9.38 -13.09
N ALA A 118 -4.35 -8.09 -12.77
CA ALA A 118 -5.67 -7.46 -12.74
C ALA A 118 -5.91 -6.40 -13.82
N SER A 119 -4.86 -5.77 -14.37
CA SER A 119 -5.02 -4.64 -15.30
C SER A 119 -4.63 -5.03 -16.73
N ALA A 120 -5.57 -4.89 -17.67
CA ALA A 120 -5.33 -5.07 -19.10
C ALA A 120 -4.89 -3.79 -19.83
N SER A 121 -4.89 -2.63 -19.15
CA SER A 121 -4.54 -1.33 -19.73
C SER A 121 -3.65 -0.50 -18.81
N PHE A 122 -2.80 0.36 -19.39
CA PHE A 122 -1.92 1.27 -18.65
C PHE A 122 -2.70 2.26 -17.76
N ALA A 123 -3.83 2.77 -18.26
CA ALA A 123 -4.71 3.64 -17.48
C ALA A 123 -5.33 2.89 -16.29
N GLY A 124 -5.72 1.63 -16.48
CA GLY A 124 -6.19 0.75 -15.39
C GLY A 124 -5.10 0.48 -14.35
N ALA A 125 -3.85 0.30 -14.79
CA ALA A 125 -2.71 0.11 -13.90
C ALA A 125 -2.44 1.32 -13.00
N LEU A 126 -2.43 2.53 -13.57
CA LEU A 126 -2.29 3.78 -12.80
C LEU A 126 -3.46 3.98 -11.84
N ALA A 127 -4.68 3.72 -12.28
CA ALA A 127 -5.89 3.77 -11.46
C ALA A 127 -5.82 2.80 -10.27
N LEU A 128 -5.36 1.57 -10.48
CA LEU A 128 -5.18 0.57 -9.43
C LEU A 128 -4.10 0.99 -8.42
N GLY A 129 -2.97 1.53 -8.90
CA GLY A 129 -1.94 2.09 -8.04
C GLY A 129 -2.42 3.29 -7.21
N LEU A 130 -3.25 4.16 -7.81
CA LEU A 130 -3.87 5.30 -7.14
C LEU A 130 -4.83 4.83 -6.05
N GLY A 131 -5.71 3.88 -6.37
CA GLY A 131 -6.63 3.28 -5.42
C GLY A 131 -5.92 2.63 -4.24
N ALA A 132 -4.85 1.87 -4.50
CA ALA A 132 -4.04 1.24 -3.46
C ALA A 132 -3.35 2.28 -2.54
N GLY A 133 -2.83 3.37 -3.09
CA GLY A 133 -2.24 4.46 -2.31
C GLY A 133 -3.25 5.21 -1.45
N LEU A 134 -4.43 5.52 -2.01
CA LEU A 134 -5.52 6.13 -1.26
C LEU A 134 -6.04 5.22 -0.13
N GLY A 135 -6.18 3.92 -0.40
CA GLY A 135 -6.52 2.91 0.60
C GLY A 135 -5.49 2.86 1.73
N PHE A 136 -4.20 2.87 1.40
CA PHE A 136 -3.13 2.94 2.39
C PHE A 136 -3.20 4.21 3.25
N SER A 137 -3.45 5.36 2.63
CA SER A 137 -3.58 6.65 3.33
C SER A 137 -4.75 6.65 4.33
N LEU A 138 -5.90 6.11 3.93
CA LEU A 138 -7.09 6.00 4.77
C LEU A 138 -6.82 5.13 6.00
N VAL A 139 -6.12 4.00 5.80
CA VAL A 139 -5.82 3.07 6.88
C VAL A 139 -4.79 3.65 7.84
N LEU A 140 -3.74 4.30 7.31
CA LEU A 140 -2.71 4.92 8.13
C LEU A 140 -3.28 6.06 8.98
N THR A 141 -4.16 6.89 8.41
CA THR A 141 -4.84 7.98 9.15
C THR A 141 -5.78 7.44 10.23
N LEU A 142 -6.52 6.37 9.95
CA LEU A 142 -7.39 5.72 10.94
C LEU A 142 -6.58 5.10 12.09
N PHE A 143 -5.48 4.41 11.78
CA PHE A 143 -4.63 3.81 12.82
C PHE A 143 -3.92 4.83 13.70
N THR A 144 -3.40 5.89 13.09
CA THR A 144 -2.65 6.93 13.81
C THR A 144 -3.55 7.74 14.75
N THR A 145 -4.83 7.87 14.43
CA THR A 145 -5.83 8.50 15.31
C THR A 145 -6.35 7.56 16.41
N LEU A 146 -6.48 6.26 16.14
CA LEU A 146 -6.87 5.25 17.14
C LEU A 146 -5.77 4.96 18.16
N ARG A 147 -4.50 5.05 17.77
CA ARG A 147 -3.36 4.69 18.62
C ARG A 147 -3.33 5.35 20.01
N PRO A 148 -3.46 6.68 20.17
CA PRO A 148 -3.46 7.30 21.50
C PRO A 148 -4.66 6.83 22.36
N ARG A 149 -5.77 6.41 21.75
CA ARG A 149 -6.91 5.82 22.47
C ARG A 149 -6.60 4.40 22.95
N LEU A 150 -5.89 3.61 22.15
CA LEU A 150 -5.45 2.25 22.52
C LEU A 150 -4.40 2.28 23.64
N GLU A 151 -3.52 3.27 23.65
CA GLU A 151 -2.49 3.43 24.70
C GLU A 151 -3.11 3.82 26.07
N GLN A 152 -4.28 4.47 26.07
CA GLN A 152 -5.02 4.84 27.28
C GLN A 152 -6.03 3.77 27.74
N ALA A 153 -6.26 2.74 26.93
CA ALA A 153 -7.21 1.69 27.27
C ALA A 153 -6.68 0.78 28.40
N PRO A 154 -7.55 0.20 29.24
CA PRO A 154 -7.15 -0.76 30.25
C PRO A 154 -6.79 -2.11 29.61
N VAL A 155 -5.59 -2.19 29.01
CA VAL A 155 -5.06 -3.39 28.36
C VAL A 155 -4.10 -4.12 29.32
N PRO A 156 -4.19 -5.46 29.45
CA PRO A 156 -3.20 -6.26 30.18
C PRO A 156 -1.79 -5.99 29.67
N GLU A 157 -0.82 -5.90 30.58
CA GLU A 157 0.60 -5.64 30.25
C GLU A 157 1.17 -6.46 29.09
N PRO A 158 0.93 -7.79 28.98
CA PRO A 158 1.51 -8.58 27.87
C PRO A 158 0.94 -8.23 26.49
N LEU A 159 -0.20 -7.54 26.42
CA LEU A 159 -0.87 -7.17 25.16
C LEU A 159 -0.61 -5.72 24.74
N ARG A 160 0.14 -4.95 25.53
CA ARG A 160 0.46 -3.55 25.20
C ARG A 160 1.40 -3.44 24.00
N GLY A 161 1.32 -2.32 23.28
CA GLY A 161 2.18 -2.04 22.13
C GLY A 161 1.72 -2.73 20.84
N PRO A 162 2.59 -3.46 20.13
CA PRO A 162 2.27 -3.99 18.80
C PRO A 162 1.23 -5.12 18.82
N ALA A 163 1.03 -5.79 19.95
CA ALA A 163 0.07 -6.88 20.07
C ALA A 163 -1.39 -6.37 19.95
N ILE A 164 -1.76 -5.32 20.71
CA ILE A 164 -3.11 -4.75 20.61
C ILE A 164 -3.37 -4.07 19.26
N SER A 165 -2.35 -3.48 18.64
CA SER A 165 -2.51 -2.91 17.30
C SER A 165 -2.79 -4.00 16.27
N LEU A 166 -2.13 -5.17 16.37
CA LEU A 166 -2.43 -6.33 15.51
C LEU A 166 -3.87 -6.84 15.68
N ILE A 167 -4.37 -6.92 16.91
CA ILE A 167 -5.75 -7.31 17.20
C ILE A 167 -6.73 -6.29 16.58
N THR A 168 -6.44 -5.00 16.72
CA THR A 168 -7.25 -3.92 16.15
C THR A 168 -7.24 -3.95 14.62
N VAL A 169 -6.09 -4.25 13.99
CA VAL A 169 -5.98 -4.50 12.54
C VAL A 169 -6.87 -5.66 12.12
N GLY A 170 -6.86 -6.77 12.86
CA GLY A 170 -7.71 -7.93 12.60
C GLY A 170 -9.20 -7.56 12.64
N MET A 171 -9.64 -6.82 13.67
CA MET A 171 -11.04 -6.38 13.78
C MET A 171 -11.43 -5.41 12.66
N LEU A 172 -10.54 -4.48 12.28
CA LEU A 172 -10.78 -3.58 11.16
C LEU A 172 -10.81 -4.33 9.83
N SER A 173 -9.98 -5.36 9.65
CA SER A 173 -10.00 -6.21 8.45
C SER A 173 -11.33 -6.92 8.30
N LEU A 174 -11.87 -7.50 9.39
CA LEU A 174 -13.21 -8.10 9.40
C LEU A 174 -14.32 -7.09 9.08
N ALA A 175 -14.23 -5.87 9.61
CA ALA A 175 -15.20 -4.81 9.31
C ALA A 175 -15.17 -4.40 7.82
N ILE A 176 -13.98 -4.33 7.21
CA ILE A 176 -13.83 -3.99 5.79
C ILE A 176 -14.21 -5.17 4.88
N LEU A 177 -13.98 -6.41 5.28
CA LEU A 177 -14.45 -7.60 4.55
C LEU A 177 -15.98 -7.62 4.41
N GLY A 178 -16.73 -7.01 5.33
CA GLY A 178 -18.18 -6.81 5.19
C GLY A 178 -18.57 -5.99 3.94
N PHE A 179 -17.68 -5.16 3.42
CA PHE A 179 -17.91 -4.39 2.19
C PHE A 179 -17.47 -5.14 0.91
N SER A 180 -16.93 -6.36 1.03
CA SER A 180 -16.47 -7.15 -0.14
C SER A 180 -17.60 -7.52 -1.10
N GLY A 181 -18.87 -7.47 -0.66
CA GLY A 181 -20.06 -7.71 -1.49
C GLY A 181 -20.45 -6.56 -2.42
N PHE A 182 -19.85 -5.37 -2.33
CA PHE A 182 -20.18 -4.22 -3.20
C PHE A 182 -19.48 -4.27 -4.58
N GLY A 183 -18.64 -5.28 -4.84
CA GLY A 183 -17.86 -5.42 -6.08
C GLY A 183 -18.32 -6.53 -7.03
N ALA A 184 -19.54 -7.06 -6.87
CA ALA A 184 -20.15 -8.03 -7.77
C ALA A 184 -21.02 -7.35 -8.83
#